data_AF-A0A2D4SP93-F1
#
_entry.id   AF-A0A2D4SP93-F1
#
_cell.length_a   1.000
_cell.length_b   1.000
_cell.length_c   1.000
_cell.angle_alpha   90.00
_cell.angle_beta   90.00
_cell.angle_gamma   90.00
#
_symmetry.space_group_name_H-M   'P 1'
#
loop_
_entity.id
_entity.type
_entity.pdbx_description
1 polymer ?
#
loop_
_entity_poly.entity_id
_entity_poly.type
_entity_poly.pdbx_seq_one_letter_code
_entity_poly.pdbx_strand_id
1 'polypeptide(L)'
;MKCSACDRISSANRKKCMYCGGALVQDKRSGSIQCCGCLSVMEEVEIEGVFVNICSNCGGIWFDVGELETLIERTAIREFHALGISQECEKMRTLVQSKP
;
A
#
# COMPACT_ATOMS: atom_id res chain seq x y z
N MET A 1 7.72 -9.28 16.21
CA MET A 1 7.36 -7.97 16.80
C MET A 1 8.56 -7.06 16.72
N LYS A 2 8.38 -5.79 16.33
CA LYS A 2 9.46 -4.82 16.25
C LYS A 2 9.67 -4.15 17.62
N CYS A 3 10.94 -3.95 18.01
CA CYS A 3 11.24 -3.21 19.24
C CYS A 3 11.15 -1.71 18.98
N SER A 4 10.35 -1.00 19.78
CA SER A 4 10.17 0.45 19.66
C SER A 4 11.39 1.29 20.05
N ALA A 5 12.45 0.66 20.58
CA ALA A 5 13.65 1.35 21.07
C ALA A 5 14.91 1.05 20.24
N CYS A 6 14.98 -0.09 19.54
CA CYS A 6 16.18 -0.48 18.78
C CYS A 6 15.87 -1.11 17.41
N ASP A 7 14.60 -1.11 17.00
CA ASP A 7 14.10 -1.54 15.69
C ASP A 7 14.37 -2.99 15.28
N ARG A 8 15.05 -3.79 16.10
CA ARG A 8 15.26 -5.21 15.88
C ARG A 8 13.95 -6.00 15.99
N ILE A 9 13.82 -6.98 15.10
CA ILE A 9 12.74 -7.97 15.14
C ILE A 9 13.02 -8.95 16.29
N SER A 10 12.04 -9.10 17.17
CA SER A 10 12.05 -10.12 18.23
C SER A 10 10.88 -11.09 18.04
N SER A 11 11.02 -12.29 18.60
CA SER A 11 10.03 -13.36 18.51
C SER A 11 8.62 -12.89 18.89
N ALA A 12 7.62 -13.39 18.16
CA ALA A 12 6.26 -12.87 18.15
C ALA A 12 5.48 -12.98 19.48
N ASN A 13 6.02 -13.66 20.51
CA ASN A 13 5.31 -13.93 21.76
C ASN A 13 6.02 -13.41 23.03
N ARG A 14 6.94 -12.45 22.91
CA ARG A 14 7.70 -11.90 24.05
C ARG A 14 7.31 -10.45 24.34
N LYS A 15 7.15 -10.04 25.60
CA LYS A 15 6.79 -8.65 25.96
C LYS A 15 7.96 -7.64 25.92
N LYS A 16 9.21 -8.14 25.85
CA LYS A 16 10.45 -7.33 25.88
C LYS A 16 11.48 -7.82 24.87
N CYS A 17 12.23 -6.89 24.27
CA CYS A 17 13.30 -7.17 23.32
C CYS A 17 14.46 -7.89 24.02
N MET A 18 14.94 -8.99 23.43
CA MET A 18 16.04 -9.77 24.03
C MET A 18 17.40 -9.05 23.95
N TYR A 19 17.52 -8.01 23.12
CA TYR A 19 18.78 -7.33 22.86
C TYR A 19 18.96 -6.05 23.68
N CYS A 20 17.88 -5.31 23.95
CA CYS A 20 17.96 -4.03 24.70
C CYS A 20 17.00 -3.96 25.89
N GLY A 21 16.11 -4.94 26.09
CA GLY A 21 15.10 -4.92 27.14
C GLY A 21 13.89 -4.01 26.87
N GLY A 22 13.89 -3.25 25.78
CA GLY A 22 12.80 -2.35 25.39
C GLY A 22 11.49 -3.07 25.07
N ALA A 23 10.37 -2.35 25.11
CA ALA A 23 9.05 -2.91 24.82
C ALA A 23 8.98 -3.45 23.37
N LEU A 24 8.33 -4.60 23.21
CA LEU A 24 7.96 -5.12 21.90
C LEU A 24 6.52 -4.70 21.65
N VAL A 25 6.34 -3.87 20.62
CA VAL A 25 5.01 -3.50 20.16
C VAL A 25 4.59 -4.52 19.11
N GLN A 26 3.37 -5.05 19.26
CA GLN A 26 2.72 -5.68 18.14
C GLN A 26 2.48 -4.57 17.13
N ASP A 27 3.04 -4.68 15.93
CA ASP A 27 2.54 -3.95 14.76
C ASP A 27 1.13 -4.47 14.51
N LYS A 28 0.18 -4.00 15.32
CA LYS A 28 -1.22 -4.02 14.95
C LYS A 28 -1.30 -2.97 13.86
N ARG A 29 -1.46 -3.40 12.62
CA ARG A 29 -2.06 -2.60 11.56
C ARG A 29 -3.51 -2.28 11.94
N SER A 30 -3.68 -1.52 13.01
CA SER A 30 -4.91 -0.88 13.46
C SER A 30 -4.63 0.62 13.64
N GLY A 31 -3.77 1.16 12.77
CA GLY A 31 -3.43 2.57 12.73
C GLY A 31 -4.29 3.21 11.67
N SER A 32 -5.29 3.98 12.08
CA SER A 32 -5.91 4.98 11.24
C SER A 32 -4.81 5.84 10.60
N ILE A 33 -4.73 5.86 9.26
CA ILE A 33 -3.78 6.70 8.54
C ILE A 33 -4.16 8.17 8.78
N GLN A 34 -3.15 9.02 9.02
CA GLN A 34 -3.33 10.45 9.13
C GLN A 34 -2.89 11.14 7.84
N CYS A 35 -3.64 12.13 7.40
CA CYS A 35 -3.31 12.91 6.22
C CYS A 35 -2.02 13.73 6.42
N CYS A 36 -1.08 13.63 5.49
CA CYS A 36 0.16 14.44 5.53
C CYS A 36 -0.07 15.95 5.39
N GLY A 37 -1.19 16.38 4.79
CA GLY A 37 -1.51 17.79 4.56
C GLY A 37 -2.25 18.47 5.71
N CYS A 38 -3.09 17.74 6.45
CA CYS A 38 -3.92 18.33 7.51
C CYS A 38 -4.05 17.49 8.80
N LEU A 39 -3.31 16.38 8.91
CA LEU A 39 -3.24 15.47 10.06
C LEU A 39 -4.57 14.83 10.51
N SER A 40 -5.64 15.04 9.76
CA SER A 40 -6.94 14.40 9.98
C SER A 40 -6.85 12.91 9.69
N VAL A 41 -7.64 12.12 10.43
CA VAL A 41 -7.80 10.68 10.13
C VAL A 41 -8.41 10.53 8.74
N MET A 42 -7.84 9.62 7.96
CA MET A 42 -8.31 9.31 6.60
C MET A 42 -9.33 8.18 6.64
N GLU A 43 -10.21 8.18 5.64
CA GLU A 43 -11.22 7.15 5.42
C GLU A 43 -10.73 6.20 4.32
N GLU A 44 -10.87 4.90 4.54
CA GLU A 44 -10.54 3.88 3.54
C GLU A 44 -11.73 3.70 2.59
N VAL A 45 -11.47 3.83 1.28
CA VAL A 45 -12.46 3.74 0.21
C VAL A 45 -12.00 2.71 -0.80
N GLU A 46 -12.91 1.84 -1.24
CA GLU A 46 -12.65 0.88 -2.31
C GLU A 46 -12.92 1.49 -3.69
N ILE A 47 -11.91 1.50 -4.56
CA ILE A 47 -12.02 1.92 -5.96
C ILE A 47 -11.52 0.78 -6.85
N GLU A 48 -12.41 0.22 -7.68
CA GLU A 48 -12.07 -0.90 -8.59
C GLU A 48 -11.35 -2.07 -7.87
N GLY A 49 -11.75 -2.37 -6.63
CA GLY A 49 -11.16 -3.42 -5.80
C GLY A 49 -9.76 -3.11 -5.25
N VAL A 50 -9.35 -1.84 -5.24
CA VAL A 50 -8.17 -1.32 -4.55
C VAL A 50 -8.64 -0.42 -3.42
N PHE A 51 -8.15 -0.69 -2.20
CA PHE A 51 -8.44 0.18 -1.06
C PHE A 51 -7.49 1.37 -1.10
N VAL A 52 -8.02 2.57 -0.98
CA VAL A 52 -7.24 3.81 -0.95
C VAL A 52 -7.70 4.66 0.21
N ASN A 53 -6.78 5.41 0.82
CA ASN A 53 -7.12 6.28 1.93
C ASN A 53 -7.38 7.69 1.40
N ILE A 54 -8.56 8.25 1.68
CA ILE A 54 -8.98 9.59 1.26
C ILE A 54 -9.20 10.47 2.49
N CYS A 55 -8.66 11.69 2.44
CA CYS A 55 -8.89 12.68 3.48
C CYS A 55 -10.13 13.52 3.17
N SER A 56 -11.18 13.36 3.95
CA SER A 56 -12.43 14.13 3.83
C SER A 56 -12.27 15.63 4.12
N ASN A 57 -11.17 16.03 4.77
CA ASN A 57 -10.92 17.43 5.15
C ASN A 57 -10.21 18.25 4.07
N CYS A 58 -9.18 17.69 3.42
CA CYS A 58 -8.40 18.42 2.41
C CYS A 58 -8.38 17.77 1.02
N GLY A 59 -8.97 16.58 0.86
CA GLY A 59 -9.00 15.84 -0.41
C GLY A 59 -7.70 15.10 -0.74
N GLY A 60 -6.71 15.06 0.18
CA GLY A 60 -5.50 14.29 -0.02
C GLY A 60 -5.78 12.79 -0.15
N ILE A 61 -5.06 12.10 -1.04
CA ILE A 61 -5.19 10.66 -1.29
C ILE A 61 -3.86 9.99 -0.96
N TRP A 62 -3.92 8.87 -0.25
CA TRP A 62 -2.77 8.06 0.13
C TRP A 62 -2.90 6.64 -0.39
N PHE A 63 -1.83 6.15 -1.00
CA PHE A 63 -1.70 4.82 -1.56
C PHE A 63 -0.58 4.08 -0.82
N ASP A 64 -0.81 2.82 -0.50
CA ASP A 64 0.27 1.92 -0.13
C ASP A 64 1.07 1.50 -1.38
N VAL A 65 2.25 0.92 -1.15
CA VAL A 65 3.17 0.51 -2.20
C VAL A 65 2.47 -0.48 -3.15
N GLY A 66 2.36 -0.12 -4.43
CA GLY A 66 1.77 -0.95 -5.48
C GLY A 66 0.27 -0.74 -5.73
N GLU A 67 -0.43 0.01 -4.86
CA GLU A 67 -1.87 0.23 -5.02
C GLU A 67 -2.19 1.18 -6.18
N LEU A 68 -1.40 2.24 -6.36
CA LEU A 68 -1.58 3.18 -7.46
C LEU A 68 -1.40 2.49 -8.81
N GLU A 69 -0.36 1.66 -8.96
CA GLU A 69 -0.11 0.88 -10.17
C GLU A 69 -1.25 -0.10 -10.45
N THR A 70 -1.72 -0.81 -9.42
CA THR A 70 -2.86 -1.73 -9.53
C THR A 70 -4.13 -1.00 -9.97
N LEU A 71 -4.38 0.19 -9.43
CA LEU A 71 -5.54 1.00 -9.77
C LEU A 71 -5.46 1.50 -11.23
N ILE A 72 -4.29 1.97 -11.67
CA ILE A 72 -4.05 2.40 -13.06
C ILE A 72 -4.24 1.23 -14.02
N GLU A 73 -3.69 0.05 -13.72
CA GLU A 73 -3.88 -1.15 -14.56
C GLU A 73 -5.36 -1.49 -14.71
N ARG A 74 -6.12 -1.50 -13.61
CA ARG A 74 -7.56 -1.85 -13.63
C ARG A 74 -8.42 -0.81 -14.34
N THR A 75 -8.11 0.46 -14.17
CA THR A 75 -8.87 1.57 -14.79
C THR A 75 -8.55 1.71 -16.28
N ALA A 76 -7.26 1.66 -16.66
CA ALA A 76 -6.83 1.78 -18.05
C ALA A 76 -7.37 0.65 -18.93
N ILE A 77 -7.42 -0.58 -18.42
CA ILE A 77 -7.94 -1.73 -19.17
C ILE A 77 -9.40 -1.51 -19.61
N ARG A 78 -10.22 -0.78 -18.83
CA ARG A 78 -11.63 -0.53 -19.18
C ARG A 78 -11.78 0.47 -20.33
N GLU A 79 -11.01 1.56 -20.35
CA GLU A 79 -11.05 2.50 -21.48
C GLU A 79 -10.54 1.86 -22.77
N PHE A 80 -9.45 1.08 -22.71
CA PHE A 80 -8.97 0.37 -23.90
C PHE A 80 -9.93 -0.72 -24.39
N HIS A 81 -10.63 -1.42 -23.48
CA HIS A 81 -11.63 -2.42 -23.85
C HIS A 81 -12.94 -1.79 -24.36
N ALA A 82 -13.36 -0.64 -23.82
CA ALA A 82 -14.48 0.13 -24.33
C ALA A 82 -14.19 0.75 -25.71
N LEU A 83 -12.92 1.02 -26.01
CA LEU A 83 -12.44 1.50 -27.30
C LEU A 83 -12.03 0.37 -28.28
N GLY A 84 -12.20 -0.91 -27.89
CA GLY A 84 -11.98 -2.06 -28.78
C GLY A 84 -10.51 -2.38 -29.09
N ILE A 85 -9.56 -1.90 -28.28
CA ILE A 85 -8.11 -2.11 -28.48
C ILE A 85 -7.67 -3.33 -27.67
N SER A 86 -8.21 -4.51 -27.99
CA SER A 86 -7.82 -5.77 -27.35
C SER A 86 -6.86 -6.56 -28.25
N GLN A 87 -5.54 -6.29 -28.20
CA GLN A 87 -4.52 -7.31 -28.54
C GLN A 87 -3.02 -7.02 -28.32
N GLU A 88 -2.58 -5.83 -27.86
CA GLU A 88 -1.14 -5.60 -27.66
C GLU A 88 -0.59 -5.82 -26.23
N CYS A 89 -1.40 -6.19 -25.23
CA CYS A 89 -0.89 -6.33 -23.85
C CYS A 89 0.01 -7.58 -23.67
N GLU A 90 -0.14 -8.61 -24.52
CA GLU A 90 0.68 -9.83 -24.44
C GLU A 90 2.09 -9.62 -25.03
N LYS A 91 2.25 -8.64 -25.95
CA LYS A 91 3.55 -8.28 -26.54
C LYS A 91 4.40 -7.40 -25.61
N MET A 92 3.80 -6.65 -24.69
CA MET A 92 4.56 -5.86 -23.70
C MET A 92 5.16 -6.72 -22.56
N ARG A 93 4.55 -7.88 -22.26
CA ARG A 93 5.04 -8.78 -21.20
C ARG A 93 6.37 -9.45 -21.54
N THR A 94 6.64 -9.68 -22.82
CA THR A 94 7.90 -10.29 -23.30
C THR A 94 9.04 -9.29 -23.46
N LEU A 95 8.76 -8.00 -23.63
CA LEU A 95 9.78 -6.95 -23.77
C LEU A 95 10.50 -6.59 -22.46
N VAL A 96 9.90 -6.88 -21.29
CA VAL A 96 10.53 -6.64 -19.98
C VAL A 96 11.50 -7.78 -19.59
N GLN A 97 11.35 -8.98 -20.17
CA GLN A 97 12.13 -10.18 -19.80
C GLN A 97 13.37 -10.42 -20.67
N SER A 98 13.62 -9.61 -21.69
CA SER A 98 14.74 -9.79 -22.63
C SER A 98 15.72 -8.62 -22.62
N LYS A 99 16.08 -8.11 -21.44
CA LYS A 99 17.25 -7.23 -21.29
C LYS A 99 18.40 -8.07 -20.72
N PRO A 100 19.55 -8.16 -21.41
CA PRO A 100 20.69 -8.95 -20.95
C PRO A 100 21.30 -8.40 -19.66
#